data_AF-H8KTQ3-F1
#
_entry.id   AF-H8KTQ3-F1
#
_cell.length_a   1.000
_cell.length_b   1.000
_cell.length_c   1.000
_cell.angle_alpha   90.00
_cell.angle_beta   90.00
_cell.angle_gamma   90.00
#
_symmetry.space_group_name_H-M   'P 1'
#
loop_
_entity.id
_entity.type
_entity.pdbx_description
1 polymer ?
#
loop_
_entity_poly.entity_id
_entity_poly.type
_entity_poly.pdbx_seq_one_letter_code
_entity_poly.pdbx_strand_id
1 'polypeptide(L)'
;MTAKKKRASQHYSEEFKRSVIEEYLSTGSSKMSLLRKYDIRMKSGIQRWMKQLGYLDIHQKTRDLPPSIIPPLALKKTDKQESATNQALEQRIKELERLLEDEQLRSEAYGRMIAIAEQEYKIPIRKKSNTK
;
A
#
# COMPACT_ATOMS: atom_id res chain seq x y z
N MET A 1 -10.66 0.61 -49.68
CA MET A 1 -11.10 1.39 -48.51
C MET A 1 -12.17 0.60 -47.77
N THR A 2 -11.90 0.07 -46.57
CA THR A 2 -12.92 -0.70 -45.82
C THR A 2 -13.65 0.20 -44.82
N ALA A 3 -14.93 0.46 -45.09
CA ALA A 3 -15.79 1.26 -44.23
C ALA A 3 -15.93 0.61 -42.84
N LYS A 4 -15.59 1.36 -41.78
CA LYS A 4 -15.68 0.91 -40.39
C LYS A 4 -17.14 1.02 -39.91
N LYS A 5 -17.93 -0.05 -40.08
CA LYS A 5 -19.31 -0.17 -39.56
C LYS A 5 -19.31 0.09 -38.05
N LYS A 6 -20.01 1.14 -37.60
CA LYS A 6 -20.20 1.48 -36.19
C LYS A 6 -21.02 0.35 -35.55
N ARG A 7 -20.43 -0.37 -34.59
CA ARG A 7 -21.05 -1.57 -33.98
C ARG A 7 -21.75 -1.21 -32.67
N ALA A 8 -22.90 -1.83 -32.43
CA ALA A 8 -23.70 -1.66 -31.23
C ALA A 8 -22.90 -2.01 -29.95
N SER A 9 -23.09 -1.19 -28.90
CA SER A 9 -22.48 -1.40 -27.59
C SER A 9 -23.15 -2.59 -26.89
N GLN A 10 -22.38 -3.64 -26.61
CA GLN A 10 -22.82 -4.74 -25.74
C GLN A 10 -22.67 -4.29 -24.29
N HIS A 11 -23.77 -4.29 -23.55
CA HIS A 11 -23.80 -3.97 -22.12
C HIS A 11 -23.76 -5.27 -21.33
N TYR A 12 -22.92 -5.30 -20.30
CA TYR A 12 -22.80 -6.45 -19.40
C TYR A 12 -23.22 -6.00 -18.00
N SER A 13 -23.99 -6.85 -17.29
CA SER A 13 -24.33 -6.62 -15.89
C SER A 13 -23.08 -6.63 -15.02
N GLU A 14 -23.13 -5.95 -13.87
CA GLU A 14 -21.97 -5.91 -12.96
C GLU A 14 -21.64 -7.29 -12.38
N GLU A 15 -22.65 -8.09 -12.08
CA GLU A 15 -22.50 -9.48 -11.61
C GLU A 15 -21.71 -10.33 -12.60
N PHE A 16 -22.05 -10.23 -13.89
CA PHE A 16 -21.32 -10.92 -14.94
C PHE A 16 -19.86 -10.45 -15.00
N LYS A 17 -19.61 -9.14 -14.95
CA LYS A 17 -18.23 -8.60 -14.94
C LYS A 17 -17.43 -9.14 -13.76
N ARG A 18 -18.02 -9.17 -12.56
CA ARG A 18 -17.37 -9.68 -11.34
C ARG A 18 -17.04 -11.17 -11.47
N SER A 19 -17.99 -11.99 -11.92
CA SER A 19 -17.77 -13.44 -12.10
C SER A 19 -16.59 -13.75 -13.05
N VAL A 20 -16.50 -13.02 -14.16
CA VAL A 20 -15.41 -13.19 -15.14
C VAL A 20 -14.06 -12.74 -14.57
N ILE A 21 -14.02 -11.68 -13.76
CA ILE A 21 -12.80 -11.19 -13.09
C ILE A 21 -12.35 -12.17 -11.99
N GLU A 22 -13.29 -12.73 -11.24
CA GLU A 22 -12.99 -13.72 -10.20
C GLU A 22 -12.43 -15.01 -10.80
N GLU A 23 -12.98 -15.48 -11.92
CA GLU A 23 -12.43 -16.62 -12.67
C GLU A 23 -11.01 -16.31 -13.20
N TYR A 24 -10.77 -15.07 -13.65
CA TYR A 24 -9.43 -14.62 -14.05
C TYR A 24 -8.43 -14.69 -12.90
N LEU A 25 -8.79 -14.17 -11.74
CA LEU A 25 -7.91 -14.11 -10.57
C LEU A 25 -7.66 -15.51 -9.98
N SER A 26 -8.66 -16.39 -9.98
CA SER A 26 -8.54 -17.76 -9.45
C SER A 26 -7.78 -18.71 -10.39
N THR A 27 -8.07 -18.67 -11.69
CA THR A 27 -7.54 -19.66 -12.65
C THR A 27 -6.18 -19.25 -13.22
N GLY A 28 -5.78 -17.98 -13.12
CA GLY A 28 -4.57 -17.45 -13.77
C GLY A 28 -4.60 -17.56 -15.29
N SER A 29 -5.79 -17.79 -15.87
CA SER A 29 -5.99 -17.93 -17.31
C SER A 29 -5.72 -16.61 -18.03
N SER A 30 -5.21 -16.67 -19.27
CA SER A 30 -5.06 -15.46 -20.08
C SER A 30 -6.41 -14.78 -20.28
N LYS A 31 -6.45 -13.44 -20.15
CA LYS A 31 -7.63 -12.62 -20.47
C LYS A 31 -8.22 -12.96 -21.84
N MET A 32 -7.37 -13.25 -22.83
CA MET A 32 -7.81 -13.63 -24.18
C MET A 32 -8.61 -14.95 -24.21
N SER A 33 -8.28 -15.89 -23.33
CA SER A 33 -9.00 -17.16 -23.20
C SER A 33 -10.41 -16.92 -22.65
N LEU A 34 -10.51 -16.14 -21.57
CA LEU A 34 -11.81 -15.77 -20.98
C LEU A 34 -12.68 -14.97 -21.94
N LEU A 35 -12.10 -14.06 -22.71
CA LEU A 35 -12.83 -13.33 -23.74
C LEU A 35 -13.45 -14.27 -24.80
N ARG A 36 -12.73 -15.32 -25.20
CA ARG A 36 -13.27 -16.33 -26.14
C ARG A 36 -14.32 -17.22 -25.49
N LYS A 37 -14.09 -17.67 -24.25
CA LYS A 37 -15.02 -18.53 -23.49
C LYS A 37 -16.40 -17.89 -23.33
N TYR A 38 -16.41 -16.58 -23.07
CA TYR A 38 -17.62 -15.81 -22.80
C TYR A 38 -18.14 -14.99 -24.00
N ASP A 39 -17.60 -15.22 -25.21
CA ASP A 39 -17.86 -14.43 -26.43
C ASP A 39 -17.81 -12.90 -26.23
N ILE A 40 -16.91 -12.45 -25.35
CA ILE A 40 -16.77 -11.04 -25.04
C ILE A 40 -16.02 -10.36 -26.18
N ARG A 41 -16.77 -9.57 -26.95
CA ARG A 41 -16.26 -8.86 -28.13
C ARG A 41 -15.21 -7.78 -27.83
N MET A 42 -15.17 -7.25 -26.60
CA MET A 42 -14.25 -6.17 -26.21
C MET A 42 -12.90 -6.73 -25.75
N LYS A 43 -11.85 -6.59 -26.58
CA LYS A 43 -10.48 -7.06 -26.27
C LYS A 43 -9.90 -6.51 -24.96
N SER A 44 -10.27 -5.30 -24.58
CA SER A 44 -9.86 -4.65 -23.32
C SER A 44 -10.97 -4.66 -22.25
N GLY A 45 -12.04 -5.46 -22.45
CA GLY A 45 -13.22 -5.48 -21.59
C GLY A 45 -12.87 -5.82 -20.15
N ILE A 46 -12.21 -6.96 -19.94
CA ILE A 46 -11.81 -7.44 -18.61
C ILE A 46 -10.91 -6.41 -17.92
N GLN A 47 -9.89 -5.89 -18.61
CA GLN A 47 -9.00 -4.89 -18.02
C GLN A 47 -9.73 -3.59 -17.64
N ARG A 48 -10.70 -3.15 -18.46
CA ARG A 48 -11.52 -1.98 -18.16
C ARG A 48 -12.45 -2.24 -16.97
N TRP A 49 -13.04 -3.42 -16.87
CA TRP A 49 -13.88 -3.80 -15.74
C TRP A 49 -13.09 -3.90 -14.45
N MET A 50 -11.87 -4.46 -14.48
CA MET A 50 -10.97 -4.49 -13.33
C MET A 50 -10.65 -3.07 -12.84
N LYS A 51 -10.31 -2.15 -13.75
CA LYS A 51 -10.10 -0.73 -13.40
C LYS A 51 -11.36 -0.06 -12.84
N GLN A 52 -12.53 -0.33 -13.42
CA GLN A 52 -13.80 0.26 -12.98
C GLN A 52 -14.24 -0.25 -11.61
N LEU A 53 -13.99 -1.53 -11.32
CA LEU A 53 -14.41 -2.21 -10.09
C LEU A 53 -13.30 -2.27 -9.02
N GLY A 54 -12.11 -1.75 -9.30
CA GLY A 54 -11.00 -1.67 -8.34
C GLY A 54 -10.21 -2.96 -8.12
N TYR A 55 -10.27 -3.92 -9.05
CA TYR A 55 -9.50 -5.17 -8.93
C TYR A 55 -8.04 -4.98 -9.34
N LEU A 56 -7.12 -5.48 -8.51
CA LEU A 56 -5.69 -5.56 -8.79
C LEU A 56 -5.39 -6.75 -9.71
N ASP A 57 -4.50 -6.52 -10.67
CA ASP A 57 -4.09 -7.55 -11.62
C ASP A 57 -2.88 -8.32 -11.10
N ILE A 58 -3.15 -9.42 -10.40
CA ILE A 58 -2.14 -10.30 -9.80
C ILE A 58 -1.35 -11.07 -10.87
N HIS A 59 -1.98 -11.32 -12.03
CA HIS A 59 -1.40 -12.12 -13.11
C HIS A 59 -0.77 -11.25 -14.21
N GLN A 60 -0.70 -9.93 -14.02
CA GLN A 60 0.01 -9.06 -14.94
C GLN A 60 1.50 -9.37 -14.83
N LYS A 61 2.05 -10.06 -15.84
CA LYS A 61 3.49 -10.04 -16.10
C LYS A 61 3.87 -8.59 -16.36
N THR A 62 4.27 -7.87 -15.31
CA THR A 62 5.00 -6.63 -15.42
C THR A 62 6.22 -6.97 -16.26
N ARG A 63 6.27 -6.47 -17.50
CA ARG A 63 7.54 -6.37 -18.21
C ARG A 63 8.38 -5.39 -17.39
N ASP A 64 9.14 -5.90 -16.43
CA ASP A 64 10.21 -5.25 -15.66
C ASP A 64 10.05 -3.74 -15.45
N LEU A 65 8.85 -3.31 -15.08
CA LEU A 65 8.56 -1.92 -14.79
C LEU A 65 7.72 -1.91 -13.51
N PRO A 66 8.21 -1.25 -12.45
CA PRO A 66 7.49 -1.18 -11.19
C PRO A 66 6.09 -0.61 -11.44
N PRO A 67 5.06 -1.07 -10.71
CA PRO A 67 3.71 -0.57 -10.88
C PRO A 67 3.68 0.89 -10.41
N SER A 68 3.96 1.79 -11.34
CA SER A 68 3.70 3.20 -11.21
C SER A 68 2.20 3.37 -11.00
N ILE A 69 1.84 3.86 -9.82
CA ILE A 69 0.49 4.32 -9.49
C ILE A 69 0.38 5.73 -10.11
N ILE A 70 -0.25 5.86 -11.29
CA ILE A 70 -0.38 7.11 -12.11
C ILE A 70 -1.87 7.56 -11.99
N PRO A 71 -2.29 8.86 -12.05
CA PRO A 71 -1.90 9.76 -13.15
C PRO A 71 -1.93 11.30 -12.91
N PRO A 72 -1.87 12.17 -13.95
CA PRO A 72 -0.64 12.80 -14.47
C PRO A 72 -0.78 14.34 -14.50
N LEU A 73 -0.08 15.08 -13.65
CA LEU A 73 -0.09 16.54 -13.76
C LEU A 73 1.28 17.13 -13.38
N ALA A 74 2.02 17.52 -14.43
CA ALA A 74 3.04 18.56 -14.43
C ALA A 74 4.00 18.62 -13.23
N LEU A 75 5.03 17.77 -13.19
CA LEU A 75 6.20 18.03 -12.34
C LEU A 75 7.49 17.73 -13.11
N LYS A 76 7.91 18.69 -13.93
CA LYS A 76 9.34 19.04 -13.97
C LYS A 76 9.68 19.65 -12.61
N LYS A 77 9.86 18.80 -11.59
CA LYS A 77 10.55 19.22 -10.36
C LYS A 77 11.98 18.74 -10.49
N THR A 78 12.86 19.69 -10.32
CA THR A 78 14.29 19.60 -10.50
C THR A 78 14.87 18.70 -9.42
N ASP A 79 15.87 17.89 -9.76
CA ASP A 79 16.57 16.96 -8.84
C ASP A 79 17.05 17.64 -7.53
N LYS A 80 17.19 18.98 -7.56
CA LYS A 80 17.53 19.81 -6.41
C LYS A 80 16.43 19.87 -5.33
N GLN A 81 15.14 19.87 -5.69
CA GLN A 81 14.05 19.94 -4.72
C GLN A 81 13.92 18.65 -3.92
N GLU A 82 14.09 17.49 -4.56
CA GLU A 82 14.04 16.19 -3.88
C GLU A 82 15.23 16.00 -2.92
N SER A 83 16.42 16.46 -3.31
CA SER A 83 17.60 16.43 -2.44
C SER A 83 17.42 17.26 -1.16
N ALA A 84 16.82 18.45 -1.27
CA ALA A 84 16.58 19.33 -0.12
C ALA A 84 15.51 18.77 0.82
N THR A 85 14.47 18.11 0.27
CA THR A 85 13.47 17.43 1.10
C THR A 85 14.04 16.22 1.82
N ASN A 86 14.91 15.44 1.16
CA ASN A 86 15.55 14.29 1.79
C ASN A 86 16.48 14.71 2.93
N GLN A 87 17.27 15.77 2.74
CA GLN A 87 18.12 16.32 3.80
C GLN A 87 17.31 16.82 5.01
N ALA A 88 16.19 17.49 4.78
CA ALA A 88 15.31 17.94 5.86
C ALA A 88 14.68 16.76 6.63
N LEU A 89 14.33 15.68 5.91
CA LEU A 89 13.82 14.45 6.52
C LEU A 89 14.89 13.75 7.37
N GLU A 90 16.12 13.62 6.86
CA GLU A 90 17.25 13.04 7.60
C GLU A 90 17.56 13.81 8.89
N GLN A 91 17.54 15.15 8.83
CA GLN A 91 17.70 15.98 10.02
C GLN A 91 16.58 15.74 11.05
N ARG A 92 15.34 15.60 10.57
CA ARG A 92 14.21 15.32 11.46
C ARG A 92 14.32 13.94 12.12
N ILE A 93 14.76 12.93 11.36
CA ILE A 93 14.99 11.58 11.89
C ILE A 93 16.05 11.62 13.00
N LYS A 94 17.19 12.27 12.74
CA LYS A 94 18.27 12.39 13.72
C LYS A 94 17.84 13.07 15.01
N GLU A 95 17.04 14.14 14.91
CA GLU A 95 16.50 14.83 16.08
C GLU A 95 15.54 13.94 16.88
N LEU A 96 14.67 13.20 16.18
CA LEU A 96 13.73 12.28 16.82
C LEU A 96 14.45 11.13 17.52
N GLU A 97 15.50 10.57 16.90
CA GLU A 97 16.34 9.54 17.50
C GLU A 97 17.00 10.03 18.79
N ARG A 98 17.56 11.25 18.78
CA ARG A 98 18.15 11.86 19.97
C ARG A 98 17.13 12.06 21.10
N LEU A 99 15.94 12.59 20.79
CA LEU A 99 14.88 12.78 21.79
C LEU A 99 14.42 11.44 22.39
N LEU A 100 14.41 10.38 21.58
CA LEU A 100 14.06 9.05 22.02
C LEU A 100 15.13 8.46 22.95
N GLU A 101 16.41 8.65 22.64
CA GLU A 101 17.53 8.25 23.50
C GLU A 101 17.47 8.98 24.87
N ASP A 102 17.22 10.29 24.85
CA ASP A 102 17.12 11.09 26.07
C ASP A 102 15.95 10.63 26.97
N GLU A 103 14.79 10.32 26.37
CA GLU A 103 13.63 9.84 27.12
C GLU A 103 13.81 8.41 27.66
N GLN A 104 14.50 7.55 26.91
CA GLN A 104 14.88 6.21 27.38
C GLN A 104 15.83 6.31 28.57
N LEU A 105 16.88 7.13 28.47
CA LEU A 105 17.83 7.36 29.56
C LEU A 105 17.13 7.92 30.80
N ARG A 106 16.21 8.87 30.61
CA ARG A 106 15.39 9.43 31.70
C ARG A 106 14.54 8.36 32.38
N SER A 107 13.88 7.51 31.59
CA SER A 107 13.04 6.42 32.09
C SER A 107 13.87 5.40 32.90
N GLU A 108 15.05 5.03 32.40
CA GLU A 108 15.98 4.15 33.12
C GLU A 108 16.47 4.77 34.43
N ALA A 109 16.84 6.06 34.40
CA ALA A 109 17.29 6.79 35.57
C ALA A 109 16.20 6.83 36.66
N TYR A 110 14.96 7.12 36.29
CA TYR A 110 13.83 7.04 37.22
C TYR A 110 13.62 5.62 37.74
N GLY A 111 13.74 4.61 36.90
CA GLY A 111 13.69 3.22 37.30
C GLY A 111 14.71 2.86 38.38
N ARG A 112 15.96 3.32 38.22
CA ARG A 112 17.05 3.13 39.19
C ARG A 112 16.82 3.93 40.48
N MET A 113 16.39 5.19 40.37
CA MET A 113 16.07 6.03 41.52
C MET A 113 14.98 5.39 42.39
N ILE A 114 13.94 4.84 41.76
CA ILE A 114 12.88 4.10 42.46
C ILE A 114 13.46 2.88 43.17
N ALA A 115 14.33 2.10 42.52
CA ALA A 115 14.94 0.92 43.14
C ALA A 115 15.78 1.27 44.38
N ILE A 116 16.57 2.34 44.31
CA ILE A 116 17.34 2.85 45.47
C ILE A 116 16.38 3.29 46.58
N ALA A 117 15.32 4.02 46.26
CA ALA A 117 14.35 4.48 47.25
C ALA A 117 13.62 3.33 47.95
N GLU A 118 13.24 2.28 47.20
CA GLU A 118 12.64 1.07 47.74
C GLU A 118 13.61 0.31 48.66
N GLN A 119 14.89 0.27 48.32
CA GLN A 119 15.92 -0.40 49.11
C GLN A 119 16.24 0.34 50.42
N GLU A 120 16.53 1.63 50.34
CA GLU A 120 17.00 2.44 51.48
C GLU A 120 15.86 2.78 52.44
N TYR A 121 14.70 3.18 51.92
CA TYR A 121 13.58 3.68 52.73
C TYR A 121 12.49 2.62 52.97
N LYS A 122 12.57 1.44 52.33
CA LYS A 122 11.58 0.35 52.45
C LYS A 122 10.14 0.76 52.10
N ILE A 123 9.98 1.81 51.30
CA ILE A 123 8.68 2.29 50.81
C ILE A 123 8.38 1.59 49.47
N PRO A 124 7.27 0.84 49.33
CA PRO A 124 6.92 0.20 48.06
C PRO A 124 6.33 1.23 47.08
N ILE A 125 7.09 1.60 46.05
CA ILE A 125 6.69 2.59 45.05
C ILE A 125 6.13 1.89 43.79
N ARG A 126 6.72 0.76 43.40
CA ARG A 126 6.24 -0.04 42.27
C ARG A 126 5.01 -0.85 42.65
N LYS A 127 4.05 -0.92 41.73
CA LYS A 127 2.87 -1.78 41.89
C LYS A 127 3.31 -3.24 41.92
N LYS A 128 2.98 -3.97 42.99
CA LYS A 128 3.19 -5.41 43.09
C LYS A 128 2.25 -6.12 42.11
N SER A 129 2.76 -7.04 41.29
CA SER A 129 1.99 -7.80 40.29
C SER A 129 1.04 -8.85 40.90
N ASN A 130 0.93 -8.93 42.22
CA ASN A 130 0.10 -9.92 42.88
C ASN A 130 -1.36 -9.44 43.00
N THR A 131 -2.13 -9.66 41.94
CA THR A 131 -3.59 -9.77 42.01
C THR A 131 -3.94 -11.20 41.60
N LYS A 132 -4.33 -12.03 42.57
CA LYS A 132 -5.12 -13.24 42.32
C LYS A 132 -6.58 -12.86 42.16
#